data_AF-A0A7K3HGR9-F1
#
_entry.id   AF-A0A7K3HGR9-F1
#
_cell.length_a   1.000
_cell.length_b   1.000
_cell.length_c   1.000
_cell.angle_alpha   90.00
_cell.angle_beta   90.00
_cell.angle_gamma   90.00
#
_symmetry.space_group_name_H-M   'P 1'
#
loop_
_entity.id
_entity.type
_entity.pdbx_description
1 polymer ?
#
loop_
_entity_poly.entity_id
_entity_poly.type
_entity_poly.pdbx_seq_one_letter_code
_entity_poly.pdbx_strand_id
1 'polypeptide(L)' 'MTVLVNLVVMLGMFAVVPMGLALVGGPEPARARPWWLLGAVPGAVSLWLPRGALATALAVLYALATVALAAQAPL' A
#
# COMPACT_ATOMS: atom_id res chain seq x y z
N MET A 1 10.46 -11.32 -15.74
CA MET A 1 10.48 -9.87 -15.38
C MET A 1 9.35 -9.50 -14.43
N THR A 2 8.08 -9.79 -14.76
CA THR A 2 6.91 -9.41 -13.95
C THR A 2 6.95 -9.89 -12.50
N VAL A 3 7.39 -11.13 -12.25
CA VAL A 3 7.49 -11.69 -10.88
C VAL A 3 8.43 -10.86 -10.00
N LEU A 4 9.62 -10.51 -10.51
CA LEU A 4 10.59 -9.70 -9.78
C LEU A 4 10.01 -8.32 -9.45
N VAL A 5 9.37 -7.67 -10.43
CA VAL A 5 8.73 -6.37 -10.23
C VAL A 5 7.63 -6.46 -9.16
N ASN A 6 6.79 -7.49 -9.21
CA ASN A 6 5.74 -7.70 -8.22
C ASN A 6 6.32 -7.85 -6.80
N LEU A 7 7.42 -8.60 -6.65
CA LEU A 7 8.10 -8.74 -5.36
C LEU A 7 8.68 -7.42 -4.86
N VAL A 8 9.31 -6.63 -5.75
CA VAL A 8 9.85 -5.31 -5.40
C VAL A 8 8.73 -4.37 -4.96
N VAL A 9 7.60 -4.37 -5.67
CA VAL A 9 6.43 -3.56 -5.31
C VAL A 9 5.85 -4.00 -3.95
N MET A 10 5.71 -5.31 -3.72
CA MET A 10 5.27 -5.84 -2.43
C MET A 10 6.22 -5.46 -1.30
N LEU A 11 7.53 -5.49 -1.52
CA LEU A 11 8.51 -5.03 -0.54
C LEU A 11 8.29 -3.55 -0.18
N GLY A 12 8.05 -2.71 -1.18
CA GLY A 12 7.67 -1.31 -0.97
C GLY A 12 6.42 -1.15 -0.10
N MET A 13 5.36 -1.89 -0.46
CA MET A 13 4.08 -1.85 0.24
C MET A 13 4.16 -2.35 1.69
N PHE A 14 4.84 -3.48 1.95
CA PHE A 14 4.80 -4.15 3.25
C PHE A 14 5.97 -3.80 4.19
N ALA A 15 7.11 -3.34 3.67
CA ALA A 15 8.27 -3.03 4.49
C ALA A 15 8.62 -1.53 4.46
N VAL A 16 8.79 -0.95 3.27
CA VAL A 16 9.30 0.42 3.14
C VAL A 16 8.32 1.44 3.69
N VAL A 17 7.03 1.37 3.31
CA VAL A 17 6.03 2.34 3.78
C VAL A 17 5.78 2.23 5.30
N PRO A 18 5.55 1.03 5.89
CA PRO A 18 5.42 0.90 7.34
C PRO A 18 6.65 1.36 8.12
N MET A 19 7.86 1.12 7.58
CA MET A 19 9.10 1.60 8.18
C MET A 19 9.17 3.13 8.11
N GLY A 20 8.81 3.74 6.99
CA GLY A 20 8.69 5.20 6.85
C GLY A 20 7.74 5.80 7.89
N LEU A 21 6.54 5.23 8.04
CA LEU A 21 5.57 5.67 9.07
C LEU A 21 6.14 5.52 10.50
N ALA A 22 6.86 4.43 10.77
CA ALA A 22 7.50 4.23 12.07
C ALA A 22 8.61 5.25 12.34
N LEU A 23 9.34 5.69 11.31
CA LEU A 23 10.40 6.70 11.41
C LEU A 23 9.85 8.11 11.66
N VAL A 24 8.69 8.45 11.09
CA VAL A 24 8.04 9.76 11.33
C VAL A 24 7.68 9.94 12.82
N GLY A 25 7.25 8.85 13.48
CA GLY A 25 6.93 8.86 14.92
C GLY A 25 5.63 9.61 15.27
N GLY A 26 5.07 9.33 16.44
CA GLY A 26 3.83 9.95 16.93
C GLY A 26 2.57 9.07 16.82
N PRO A 27 1.47 9.46 17.49
CA PRO A 27 0.27 8.62 17.62
C PRO A 27 -0.52 8.43 16.32
N GLU A 28 -0.50 9.43 15.43
CA GLU A 28 -1.19 9.39 14.14
C GLU A 28 -0.56 8.38 13.14
N PRO A 29 0.75 8.43 12.84
CA PRO A 29 1.38 7.43 11.96
C PRO A 29 1.38 6.01 12.56
N ALA A 30 1.39 5.88 13.89
CA ALA A 30 1.22 4.59 14.55
C ALA A 30 -0.17 3.96 14.28
N ARG A 31 -1.22 4.77 14.21
CA ARG A 31 -2.56 4.33 13.78
C ARG A 31 -2.66 4.13 12.27
N ALA A 32 -1.96 4.93 11.47
CA ALA A 32 -1.96 4.80 10.01
C ALA A 32 -1.33 3.49 9.51
N ARG A 33 -0.35 2.94 10.24
CA ARG A 33 0.37 1.70 9.86
C ARG A 33 -0.54 0.48 9.65
N PRO A 34 -1.42 0.07 10.59
CA PRO A 34 -2.35 -1.05 10.36
C PRO A 34 -3.36 -0.74 9.24
N TRP A 35 -3.83 0.51 9.12
CA TRP A 35 -4.71 0.92 8.01
C TRP A 35 -4.04 0.81 6.65
N TRP A 36 -2.76 1.19 6.55
CA TRP A 36 -1.97 1.03 5.35
C TRP A 36 -1.84 -0.44 4.96
N LEU A 37 -1.56 -1.34 5.91
CA LEU A 37 -1.45 -2.77 5.63
C LEU A 37 -2.76 -3.36 5.09
N LEU A 38 -3.92 -2.89 5.58
CA LEU A 38 -5.22 -3.29 5.03
C LEU A 38 -5.40 -2.88 3.57
N GLY A 39 -4.87 -1.73 3.15
CA GLY A 39 -4.86 -1.28 1.74
C GLY A 39 -3.78 -1.96 0.89
N ALA A 40 -2.63 -2.27 1.47
CA ALA A 40 -1.50 -2.93 0.80
C ALA A 40 -1.84 -4.37 0.38
N VAL A 41 -2.62 -5.11 1.17
CA VAL A 41 -3.05 -6.48 0.86
C VAL A 41 -3.80 -6.58 -0.48
N PRO A 42 -4.89 -5.85 -0.74
CA PRO A 42 -5.57 -5.90 -2.03
C PRO A 42 -4.67 -5.43 -3.17
N GLY A 43 -3.83 -4.41 -2.95
CA GLY A 43 -2.83 -3.97 -3.93
C GLY A 43 -1.88 -5.10 -4.32
N ALA A 44 -1.34 -5.83 -3.35
CA ALA A 44 -0.47 -6.97 -3.59
C ALA A 44 -1.19 -8.10 -4.34
N VAL A 45 -2.42 -8.44 -3.95
CA VAL A 45 -3.23 -9.46 -4.62
C VAL A 45 -3.49 -9.07 -6.09
N SER A 46 -3.75 -7.78 -6.37
CA SER A 46 -3.99 -7.28 -7.73
C SER A 46 -2.81 -7.54 -8.69
N LEU A 47 -1.56 -7.56 -8.19
CA LEU A 47 -0.35 -7.76 -9.01
C LEU A 47 -0.22 -9.18 -9.58
N TRP A 48 -0.86 -10.15 -8.93
CA TRP A 48 -0.79 -11.56 -9.32
C TRP A 48 -1.99 -12.03 -10.13
N LEU A 49 -3.04 -11.20 -10.21
CA LEU A 49 -4.23 -11.49 -11.01
C LEU A 49 -3.99 -11.20 -12.50
N PRO A 50 -4.65 -11.94 -13.41
CA PRO A 50 -4.74 -11.52 -14.80
C PRO A 50 -5.45 -10.17 -14.91
N ARG A 51 -5.07 -9.38 -15.92
CA ARG A 51 -5.67 -8.06 -16.15
C ARG A 51 -7.18 -8.21 -16.38
N GLY A 52 -7.97 -7.50 -15.59
CA GLY A 52 -9.43 -7.57 -15.63
C GLY A 52 -10.07 -6.75 -14.52
N ALA A 53 -11.39 -6.73 -14.49
CA ALA A 53 -12.17 -5.88 -13.56
C ALA A 53 -11.81 -6.12 -12.08
N LEU A 54 -11.54 -7.37 -11.69
CA LEU A 54 -11.18 -7.72 -10.31
C LEU A 54 -9.82 -7.14 -9.92
N ALA A 55 -8.81 -7.29 -10.77
CA ALA A 55 -7.49 -6.69 -10.55
C ALA A 55 -7.59 -5.16 -10.45
N THR A 56 -8.38 -4.52 -11.32
CA THR A 56 -8.62 -3.08 -11.28
C THR A 56 -9.31 -2.65 -9.99
N ALA A 57 -10.35 -3.35 -9.55
CA ALA A 57 -11.06 -3.01 -8.31
C ALA A 57 -10.13 -3.07 -7.09
N LEU A 58 -9.31 -4.11 -6.98
CA LEU A 58 -8.31 -4.23 -5.91
C LEU A 58 -7.22 -3.15 -5.98
N ALA A 59 -6.77 -2.81 -7.19
CA ALA A 59 -5.82 -1.73 -7.40
C ALA A 59 -6.42 -0.36 -7.04
N VAL A 60 -7.70 -0.13 -7.29
CA VAL A 60 -8.42 1.09 -6.87
C VAL A 60 -8.49 1.17 -5.35
N LEU A 61 -8.79 0.07 -4.65
CA LEU A 61 -8.77 0.05 -3.18
C LEU A 61 -7.39 0.44 -2.63
N TYR A 62 -6.32 -0.09 -3.22
CA TYR A 62 -4.95 0.30 -2.88
C TYR A 62 -4.67 1.77 -3.17
N ALA A 63 -5.12 2.29 -4.32
CA ALA A 63 -4.97 3.70 -4.68
C ALA A 63 -5.69 4.62 -3.68
N LEU A 64 -6.91 4.27 -3.27
CA LEU A 64 -7.66 5.02 -2.27
C LEU A 64 -6.95 5.02 -0.90
N ALA A 65 -6.41 3.88 -0.46
CA ALA A 65 -5.61 3.82 0.76
C ALA A 65 -4.36 4.72 0.67
N THR A 66 -3.73 4.78 -0.50
CA THR A 66 -2.57 5.65 -0.77
C THR A 66 -2.95 7.13 -0.72
N VAL A 67 -4.07 7.52 -1.33
CA VAL A 67 -4.59 8.89 -1.28
C VAL A 67 -4.96 9.30 0.15
N ALA A 68 -5.62 8.41 0.90
CA ALA A 68 -5.97 8.66 2.30
C ALA A 68 -4.73 8.84 3.19
N LEU A 69 -3.64 8.12 2.91
CA LEU A 69 -2.38 8.30 3.61
C LEU A 69 -1.68 9.61 3.20
N ALA A 70 -1.68 9.95 1.90
CA ALA A 70 -1.12 11.20 1.42
C ALA A 70 -1.86 12.43 1.98
N ALA A 71 -3.18 12.34 2.15
CA ALA A 71 -4.00 13.41 2.73
C ALA A 71 -3.70 13.70 4.22
N GLN A 72 -3.00 12.80 4.92
CA GLN A 72 -2.54 13.01 6.30
C GLN A 72 -1.19 13.73 6.37
N ALA A 73 -0.50 13.94 5.25
CA ALA A 73 0.77 14.64 5.24
C ALA A 73 0.56 16.13 5.55
N PRO A 74 1.41 16.75 6.39
CA PRO A 74 1.38 18.19 6.59
C PRO A 74 1.71 18.92 5.28
N LEU A 75 0.98 20.00 4.98
CA LEU A 75 1.22 20.89 3.84
C LEU A 75 2.41 21.84 4.10
#